data_AF-A0A7X4E763-F1
#
_entry.id   AF-A0A7X4E763-F1
#
_cell.length_a   1.000
_cell.length_b   1.000
_cell.length_c   1.000
_cell.angle_alpha   90.00
_cell.angle_beta   90.00
_cell.angle_gamma   90.00
#
_symmetry.space_group_name_H-M   'P 1'
#
loop_
_entity.id
_entity.type
_entity.pdbx_description
1 polymer ?
#
loop_
_entity_poly.entity_id
_entity_poly.type
_entity_poly.pdbx_seq_one_letter_code
_entity_poly.pdbx_strand_id
1 'polypeptide(L)' 'MPDERDPYLARSFRFLQENIRRAGPAAAASYTLIGAILFLGGSGYALDRWQGTEPWGLLVGLLAGLVVGFYEMAKVVWRR' A
#
# COMPACT_ATOMS: atom_id res chain seq x y z
N MET A 1 -15.24 -42.91 -14.37
CA MET A 1 -16.25 -41.96 -13.86
C MET A 1 -15.70 -40.56 -14.10
N PRO A 2 -16.42 -39.65 -14.77
CA PRO A 2 -15.93 -38.29 -14.99
C PRO A 2 -15.87 -37.56 -13.64
N ASP A 3 -14.72 -36.96 -13.33
CA ASP A 3 -14.49 -36.24 -12.08
C ASP A 3 -15.36 -34.96 -11.99
N GLU A 4 -16.46 -35.01 -11.24
CA GLU A 4 -17.27 -33.83 -10.88
C GLU A 4 -16.49 -32.76 -10.09
N ARG A 5 -15.24 -33.04 -9.69
CA ARG A 5 -14.35 -32.11 -8.96
C ARG A 5 -13.79 -30.98 -9.84
N ASP A 6 -13.58 -31.22 -11.13
CA ASP A 6 -13.03 -30.22 -12.07
C ASP A 6 -13.85 -28.92 -12.18
N PRO A 7 -15.19 -28.96 -12.34
CA PRO A 7 -16.00 -27.74 -12.47
C PRO A 7 -16.02 -26.87 -11.21
N TYR A 8 -15.94 -27.47 -10.00
CA TYR A 8 -15.91 -26.72 -8.75
C TYR A 8 -14.55 -26.07 -8.51
N LEU A 9 -13.45 -26.79 -8.74
CA LEU A 9 -12.10 -26.24 -8.59
C LEU A 9 -11.87 -25.12 -9.60
N ALA A 10 -12.18 -25.35 -10.89
CA ALA A 10 -12.03 -24.33 -11.93
C ALA A 10 -12.87 -23.07 -11.64
N ARG A 11 -14.04 -23.23 -11.03
CA ARG A 11 -14.91 -22.12 -10.63
C ARG A 11 -14.33 -21.36 -9.42
N SER A 12 -13.85 -22.06 -8.40
CA SER A 12 -13.16 -21.47 -7.24
C SER A 12 -11.90 -20.72 -7.65
N PHE A 13 -11.09 -21.27 -8.56
CA PHE A 13 -9.93 -20.57 -9.12
C PHE A 13 -10.32 -19.31 -9.88
N ARG A 14 -11.38 -19.35 -10.68
CA ARG A 14 -11.91 -18.15 -11.36
C ARG A 14 -12.34 -17.06 -10.38
N PHE A 15 -13.05 -17.43 -9.30
CA PHE A 15 -13.45 -16.48 -8.26
C PHE A 15 -12.25 -15.90 -7.52
N LEU A 16 -11.23 -16.71 -7.22
CA LEU A 16 -10.00 -16.25 -6.59
C LEU A 16 -9.27 -15.25 -7.50
N GLN A 17 -9.17 -15.56 -8.80
CA GLN A 17 -8.50 -14.72 -9.79
C GLN A 17 -9.23 -13.38 -9.99
N GLU A 18 -10.56 -13.40 -10.04
CA GLU A 18 -11.42 -12.20 -10.10
C GLU A 18 -11.21 -11.32 -8.86
N ASN A 19 -11.20 -11.92 -7.67
CA ASN A 19 -10.96 -11.21 -6.42
C ASN A 19 -9.55 -10.62 -6.36
N ILE A 20 -8.52 -11.37 -6.75
CA ILE A 20 -7.13 -10.88 -6.82
C ILE A 20 -7.01 -9.71 -7.80
N ARG A 21 -7.65 -9.81 -8.98
CA ARG A 21 -7.63 -8.76 -9.99
C ARG A 21 -8.35 -7.49 -9.54
N ARG A 22 -9.41 -7.63 -8.74
CA ARG A 22 -10.09 -6.49 -8.07
C ARG A 22 -9.27 -5.89 -6.93
N ALA A 23 -8.57 -6.74 -6.17
CA ALA A 23 -7.74 -6.35 -5.02
C ALA A 23 -6.38 -5.78 -5.43
N GLY A 24 -5.86 -6.09 -6.62
CA GLY A 24 -4.54 -5.67 -7.09
C GLY A 24 -4.28 -4.16 -6.93
N PRO A 25 -5.21 -3.29 -7.36
CA PRO A 25 -5.04 -1.84 -7.19
C PRO A 25 -5.08 -1.37 -5.73
N ALA A 26 -5.87 -2.03 -4.88
CA ALA A 26 -5.90 -1.73 -3.45
C ALA A 26 -4.60 -2.17 -2.76
N ALA A 27 -4.06 -3.33 -3.14
CA ALA A 27 -2.77 -3.81 -2.62
C ALA A 27 -1.62 -2.87 -3.04
N ALA A 28 -1.57 -2.47 -4.31
CA ALA A 28 -0.55 -1.52 -4.80
C ALA A 28 -0.62 -0.17 -4.08
N ALA A 29 -1.83 0.35 -3.85
CA ALA A 29 -2.06 1.58 -3.10
C ALA A 29 -1.50 1.48 -1.66
N SER A 30 -1.70 0.34 -0.97
CA SER A 30 -1.18 0.11 0.38
C SER A 30 0.35 0.11 0.43
N TYR A 31 1.02 -0.52 -0.54
CA TYR A 31 2.50 -0.50 -0.63
C TYR A 31 3.05 0.91 -0.86
N THR A 32 2.30 1.74 -1.59
CA THR A 32 2.68 3.13 -1.86
C THR A 32 2.64 3.96 -0.57
N LEU A 33 1.60 3.78 0.25
CA LEU A 33 1.48 4.44 1.55
C LEU A 33 2.59 4.00 2.52
N ILE A 34 2.84 2.70 2.62
CA ILE A 34 3.92 2.16 3.47
C ILE A 34 5.27 2.72 3.02
N GLY A 35 5.53 2.72 1.70
CA GLY A 35 6.74 3.29 1.12
C GLY A 35 6.91 4.77 1.43
N ALA A 36 5.85 5.57 1.29
CA ALA A 36 5.87 7.01 1.56
C ALA A 36 6.17 7.30 3.04
N ILE A 37 5.54 6.58 3.97
CA ILE A 37 5.76 6.73 5.42
C ILE A 37 7.20 6.35 5.79
N LEU A 38 7.69 5.21 5.32
CA LEU A 38 9.04 4.74 5.63
C LEU A 38 10.10 5.66 5.03
N PHE A 39 9.89 6.13 3.80
CA PHE A 39 10.83 7.02 3.13
C PHE A 39 10.87 8.40 3.81
N LEU A 40 9.73 9.07 3.96
CA LEU A 40 9.70 10.42 4.55
C LEU A 40 9.97 10.42 6.06
N GLY A 41 9.41 9.46 6.80
CA GLY A 41 9.69 9.29 8.23
C GLY A 41 11.15 8.89 8.49
N GLY A 42 11.71 8.01 7.67
CA GLY A 42 13.11 7.61 7.75
C GLY A 42 14.08 8.76 7.43
N SER A 43 13.79 9.53 6.38
CA SER A 43 14.56 10.74 6.07
C SER A 43 14.45 11.80 7.17
N GLY A 44 13.26 12.00 7.73
CA GLY A 44 13.03 12.89 8.86
C GLY A 44 13.81 12.49 10.11
N TYR A 45 13.82 11.20 10.43
CA TYR A 45 14.62 10.65 11.54
C TYR A 45 16.12 10.84 11.32
N ALA A 46 16.61 10.59 10.11
CA ALA A 46 18.03 10.78 9.80
C ALA A 46 18.45 12.25 9.98
N LEU A 47 17.60 13.19 9.55
CA LEU A 47 17.79 14.63 9.74
C LEU A 47 17.81 15.02 11.21
N ASP A 48 16.85 14.53 12.01
CA ASP A 48 16.81 14.80 13.45
C ASP A 48 18.06 14.28 14.15
N ARG A 49 18.52 13.08 13.76
CA ARG A 49 19.70 12.45 14.35
C ARG A 49 21.00 13.17 13.99
N TRP A 50 21.07 13.81 12.83
CA TRP A 50 22.20 14.64 12.42
C TRP A 50 22.21 16.01 13.09
N GLN A 51 21.05 16.62 13.31
CA GLN A 51 20.94 17.92 13.97
C GLN A 51 20.96 17.82 15.51
N GLY A 52 20.82 16.60 16.06
CA GLY A 52 20.69 16.38 17.51
C GLY A 52 19.41 16.99 18.08
N THR A 53 18.43 17.27 17.22
CA THR A 53 17.16 17.89 17.57
C THR A 53 16.19 16.86 18.14
N GLU A 54 15.23 17.35 18.92
CA GLU A 54 14.00 16.59 19.24
C GLU A 54 13.35 16.05 17.95
N PRO A 55 12.56 14.95 18.00
CA PRO A 55 12.13 14.16 16.84
C PRO A 55 11.05 14.85 15.95
N TRP A 56 11.22 16.13 15.67
CA TRP A 56 10.32 16.98 14.89
C TRP A 56 10.38 16.63 13.40
N GLY A 57 11.56 16.36 12.85
CA GLY A 57 11.73 15.91 11.47
C GLY A 57 11.07 14.57 11.20
N LEU A 58 11.16 13.61 12.13
CA LEU A 58 10.42 12.36 12.08
C LEU A 58 8.91 12.60 12.13
N LEU A 59 8.43 13.44 13.05
CA LEU A 59 7.00 13.75 13.14
C LEU A 59 6.46 14.38 11.85
N VAL A 60 7.15 15.42 11.34
CA VAL A 60 6.78 16.09 10.08
C VAL A 60 6.91 15.13 8.90
N GLY A 61 7.95 14.30 8.86
CA GLY A 61 8.16 13.30 7.82
C GLY A 61 7.07 12.23 7.80
N LEU A 62 6.64 11.74 8.96
CA LEU A 62 5.53 10.80 9.07
C LEU A 62 4.20 11.42 8.63
N LEU A 63 3.92 12.65 9.07
CA LEU A 63 2.71 13.39 8.67
C LEU A 63 2.69 13.64 7.15
N ALA A 64 3.81 14.09 6.59
CA ALA A 64 3.96 14.28 5.16
C ALA A 64 3.82 12.95 4.39
N GLY A 65 4.43 11.87 4.88
CA GLY A 65 4.31 10.54 4.28
C GLY A 65 2.89 10.00 4.29
N LEU A 66 2.15 10.28 5.36
CA LEU A 66 0.73 9.96 5.47
C LEU A 66 -0.09 10.73 4.42
N VAL A 67 0.10 12.05 4.32
CA VAL A 67 -0.61 12.92 3.37
C VAL A 67 -0.31 12.51 1.93
N VAL A 68 0.98 12.32 1.58
CA VAL A 68 1.41 11.92 0.23
C VAL A 68 0.90 10.52 -0.12
N GLY A 69 1.00 9.58 0.81
CA GLY A 69 0.52 8.22 0.60
C GLY A 69 -0.99 8.19 0.36
N PHE A 70 -1.78 8.85 1.21
CA PHE A 70 -3.23 8.96 1.00
C PHE A 70 -3.58 9.72 -0.28
N TYR A 71 -2.82 10.74 -0.66
CA TYR A 71 -3.03 11.46 -1.91
C TYR A 71 -2.85 10.55 -3.14
N GLU A 72 -1.78 9.74 -3.18
CA GLU A 72 -1.59 8.77 -4.26
C GLU A 72 -2.67 7.67 -4.23
N MET A 73 -3.06 7.17 -3.06
CA MET A 73 -4.18 6.23 -2.95
C MET A 73 -5.48 6.84 -3.51
N ALA A 74 -5.81 8.07 -3.11
CA ALA A 74 -7.00 8.78 -3.59
C ALA A 74 -6.95 8.99 -5.10
N LYS A 75 -5.80 9.37 -5.65
CA LYS A 75 -5.59 9.55 -7.10
C LYS A 75 -5.75 8.25 -7.90
N VAL A 76 -5.31 7.12 -7.35
CA VAL A 76 -5.49 5.80 -7.98
C VAL A 76 -6.95 5.36 -7.92
N VAL A 77 -7.64 5.63 -6.81
CA VAL A 77 -9.06 5.29 -6.64
C VAL A 77 -9.96 6.18 -7.51
N TRP A 78 -9.70 7.49 -7.57
CA TRP A 78 -10.52 8.45 -8.34
C TRP A 78 -10.22 8.49 -9.84
N ARG A 79 -9.08 7.96 -10.31
CA ARG A 79 -8.82 7.79 -11.76
C ARG A 79 -9.41 6.52 -12.37
N ARG A 80 -10.31 5.84 -11.65
CA ARG A 80 -11.23 4.84 -12.20
C ARG A 80 -12.55 5.49 -12.55
#